data_AF-A0A0B1SVV7-F1
#
_entry.id   AF-A0A0B1SVV7-F1
#
_cell.length_a   1.000
_cell.length_b   1.000
_cell.length_c   1.000
_cell.angle_alpha   90.00
_cell.angle_beta   90.00
_cell.angle_gamma   90.00
#
_symmetry.space_group_name_H-M   'P 1'
#
loop_
_entity.id
_entity.type
_entity.pdbx_description
1 polymer ?
#
loop_
_entity_poly.entity_id
_entity_poly.type
_entity_poly.pdbx_seq_one_letter_code
_entity_poly.pdbx_strand_id
1 'polypeptide(L)'
;MGEDFLHYFCLLLDIARFEILTELLDKACQGFEIWDEHAERNIKYGHRVVLEARLLHLIESKFDIIEKICAEFDKLKGDQHGVNNEREFLRYEIRHCDLMFTEIHESFLKSYLDMEW
;
A
#
# COMPACT_ATOMS: atom_id res chain seq x y z
N MET A 1 -5.11 39.08 -3.91
CA MET A 1 -6.29 38.20 -3.74
C MET A 1 -6.26 36.95 -4.63
N GLY A 2 -5.61 36.93 -5.80
CA GLY A 2 -5.51 35.70 -6.62
C GLY A 2 -4.35 34.75 -6.25
N GLU A 3 -3.18 35.29 -5.87
CA GLU A 3 -1.98 34.49 -5.56
C GLU A 3 -2.10 33.72 -4.23
N ASP A 4 -2.71 34.32 -3.21
CA ASP A 4 -2.95 33.65 -1.92
C ASP A 4 -3.85 32.42 -2.07
N PHE A 5 -4.89 32.50 -2.92
CA PHE A 5 -5.81 31.39 -3.17
C PHE A 5 -5.11 30.22 -3.89
N LEU A 6 -4.26 30.52 -4.87
CA LEU A 6 -3.46 29.54 -5.59
C LEU A 6 -2.42 28.85 -4.68
N HIS A 7 -1.82 29.60 -3.77
CA HIS A 7 -0.88 29.06 -2.78
C HIS A 7 -1.59 28.14 -1.76
N TYR A 8 -2.73 28.56 -1.22
CA TYR A 8 -3.55 27.73 -0.34
C TYR A 8 -4.06 26.46 -1.04
N PHE A 9 -4.43 26.57 -2.33
CA PHE A 9 -4.88 25.43 -3.12
C PHE A 9 -3.74 24.43 -3.41
N CYS A 10 -2.53 24.90 -3.73
CA CYS A 10 -1.36 24.01 -3.86
C CYS A 10 -1.02 23.33 -2.53
N LEU A 11 -1.06 24.06 -1.41
CA LEU A 11 -0.81 23.48 -0.09
C LEU A 11 -1.83 22.37 0.24
N LEU A 12 -3.12 22.59 -0.06
CA LEU A 12 -4.19 21.60 0.10
C LEU A 12 -3.97 20.35 -0.78
N LEU A 13 -3.48 20.52 -2.00
CA LEU A 13 -3.15 19.40 -2.90
C LEU A 13 -1.99 18.56 -2.35
N ASP A 14 -0.95 19.21 -1.84
CA ASP A 14 0.21 18.52 -1.26
C ASP A 14 -0.17 17.76 0.02
N ILE A 15 -1.00 18.36 0.89
CA ILE A 15 -1.54 17.68 2.09
C ILE A 15 -2.34 16.43 1.68
N ALA A 16 -3.24 16.56 0.72
CA ALA A 16 -4.05 15.43 0.26
C ALA A 16 -3.23 14.31 -0.40
N ARG A 17 -2.08 14.61 -1.02
CA ARG A 17 -1.13 13.59 -1.52
C ARG A 17 -0.45 12.87 -0.37
N PHE A 18 0.03 13.64 0.61
CA PHE A 18 0.72 13.10 1.78
C PHE A 18 -0.18 12.19 2.63
N GLU A 19 -1.46 12.55 2.77
CA GLU A 19 -2.47 11.71 3.43
C GLU A 19 -2.60 10.34 2.75
N ILE A 20 -2.72 10.31 1.43
CA ILE A 20 -2.85 9.03 0.68
C ILE A 20 -1.53 8.23 0.75
N LEU A 21 -0.38 8.88 0.72
CA LEU A 21 0.92 8.20 0.92
C LEU A 21 1.04 7.58 2.31
N THR A 22 0.56 8.27 3.34
CA THR A 22 0.55 7.76 4.71
C THR A 22 -0.40 6.57 4.81
N GLU A 23 -1.57 6.61 4.16
CA GLU A 23 -2.48 5.48 4.10
C GLU A 23 -1.85 4.26 3.39
N LEU A 24 -1.07 4.48 2.32
CA LEU A 24 -0.34 3.41 1.64
C LEU A 24 0.75 2.80 2.56
N LEU A 25 1.44 3.63 3.34
CA LEU A 25 2.40 3.17 4.33
C LEU A 25 1.73 2.34 5.42
N ASP A 26 0.58 2.79 5.94
CA ASP A 26 -0.20 2.04 6.93
C ASP A 26 -0.64 0.69 6.37
N LYS A 27 -1.02 0.63 5.09
CA LYS A 27 -1.31 -0.64 4.40
C LYS A 27 -0.09 -1.55 4.31
N ALA A 28 1.09 -1.02 3.96
CA ALA A 28 2.32 -1.81 3.96
C ALA A 28 2.62 -2.38 5.35
N CYS A 29 2.43 -1.59 6.41
CA CYS A 29 2.62 -2.01 7.79
C CYS A 29 1.60 -3.08 8.25
N GLN A 30 0.35 -3.02 7.80
CA GLN A 30 -0.65 -4.08 8.04
C GLN A 30 -0.17 -5.45 7.52
N GLY A 31 0.68 -5.48 6.49
CA GLY A 31 1.30 -6.70 6.02
C GLY A 31 2.13 -7.40 7.10
N PHE A 32 2.83 -6.67 7.98
CA PHE A 32 3.57 -7.26 9.09
C PHE A 32 2.64 -7.82 10.17
N GLU A 33 1.53 -7.13 10.46
CA GLU A 33 0.54 -7.60 11.44
C GLU A 33 -0.09 -8.93 11.00
N ILE A 34 -0.41 -9.07 9.71
CA ILE A 34 -0.90 -10.33 9.13
C ILE A 34 0.16 -11.43 9.27
N TRP A 35 1.43 -11.10 9.03
CA TRP A 35 2.53 -12.06 9.17
C TRP A 35 2.63 -12.56 10.62
N ASP A 36 2.59 -11.65 11.60
CA ASP A 36 2.61 -11.98 13.02
C ASP A 36 1.43 -12.90 13.41
N GLU A 37 0.22 -12.59 12.97
CA GLU A 37 -0.96 -13.43 13.21
C GLU A 37 -0.80 -14.85 12.64
N HIS A 38 -0.29 -14.93 11.40
CA HIS A 38 -0.07 -16.21 10.73
C HIS A 38 1.08 -17.02 11.37
N ALA A 39 2.08 -16.37 11.97
CA ALA A 39 3.23 -17.03 12.59
C ALA A 39 2.82 -17.95 13.75
N GLU A 40 1.76 -17.60 14.49
CA GLU A 40 1.29 -18.37 15.65
C GLU A 40 0.51 -19.65 15.29
N ARG A 41 0.22 -19.85 14.00
CA ARG A 41 -0.71 -20.90 13.53
C ARG A 41 0.02 -22.01 12.76
N ASN A 42 -0.47 -23.23 12.87
CA ASN A 42 0.14 -24.37 12.18
C ASN A 42 -0.50 -24.57 10.79
N ILE A 43 0.30 -24.43 9.74
CA ILE A 43 -0.08 -24.71 8.34
C ILE A 43 1.05 -25.50 7.66
N LYS A 44 0.76 -26.13 6.52
CA LYS A 44 1.77 -26.87 5.75
C LYS A 44 2.94 -25.94 5.41
N TYR A 45 4.17 -26.40 5.67
CA TYR A 45 5.38 -25.59 5.49
C TYR A 45 5.51 -24.99 4.08
N GLY A 46 5.19 -25.77 3.04
CA GLY A 46 5.23 -25.27 1.66
C GLY A 46 4.26 -24.11 1.42
N HIS A 47 3.04 -24.17 1.98
CA HIS A 47 2.07 -23.09 1.86
C HIS A 47 2.53 -21.85 2.63
N ARG A 48 3.11 -22.04 3.82
CA ARG A 48 3.70 -20.97 4.62
C ARG A 48 4.73 -20.17 3.81
N VAL A 49 5.70 -20.87 3.20
CA VAL A 49 6.74 -20.22 2.40
C VAL A 49 6.14 -19.37 1.29
N VAL A 50 5.12 -19.88 0.58
CA VAL A 50 4.47 -19.13 -0.50
C VAL A 50 3.75 -17.88 0.03
N LEU A 51 2.97 -18.03 1.11
CA LEU A 51 2.20 -16.92 1.69
C LEU A 51 3.11 -15.83 2.24
N GLU A 52 4.16 -16.20 2.97
CA GLU A 52 5.12 -15.26 3.53
C GLU A 52 5.92 -14.53 2.43
N ALA A 53 6.33 -15.24 1.36
CA ALA A 53 7.00 -14.62 0.22
C ALA A 53 6.09 -13.62 -0.53
N ARG A 54 4.80 -13.96 -0.72
CA ARG A 54 3.83 -13.04 -1.34
C ARG A 54 3.65 -11.79 -0.50
N LEU A 55 3.54 -11.95 0.81
CA LEU A 55 3.36 -10.85 1.75
C LEU A 55 4.60 -9.93 1.78
N LEU A 56 5.79 -10.52 1.87
CA LEU A 56 7.05 -9.78 1.83
C LEU A 56 7.22 -9.01 0.52
N HIS A 57 6.93 -9.64 -0.62
CA HIS A 57 7.01 -8.97 -1.92
C HIS A 57 6.00 -7.82 -2.04
N LEU A 58 4.79 -8.01 -1.53
CA LEU A 58 3.80 -6.94 -1.50
C LEU A 58 4.32 -5.76 -0.68
N ILE A 59 4.80 -6.00 0.55
CA ILE A 59 5.31 -4.96 1.45
C ILE A 59 6.47 -4.20 0.78
N GLU A 60 7.46 -4.92 0.27
CA GLU A 60 8.63 -4.33 -0.38
C GLU A 60 8.24 -3.45 -1.58
N SER A 61 7.36 -3.94 -2.45
CA SER A 61 6.89 -3.16 -3.60
C SER A 61 6.22 -1.84 -3.20
N LYS A 62 5.57 -1.79 -2.03
CA LYS A 62 4.86 -0.59 -1.54
C LYS A 62 5.86 0.41 -0.95
N PHE A 63 6.87 -0.07 -0.22
CA PHE A 63 7.97 0.77 0.23
C PHE A 63 8.72 1.41 -0.93
N ASP A 64 9.00 0.67 -2.00
CA ASP A 64 9.64 1.20 -3.21
C ASP A 64 8.84 2.34 -3.85
N ILE A 65 7.51 2.19 -3.91
CA ILE A 65 6.61 3.22 -4.44
C ILE A 65 6.65 4.47 -3.56
N ILE A 66 6.57 4.29 -2.23
CA ILE A 66 6.61 5.39 -1.26
C ILE A 66 7.95 6.13 -1.36
N GLU A 67 9.08 5.41 -1.40
CA GLU A 67 10.41 6.01 -1.51
C GLU A 67 10.55 6.82 -2.80
N LYS A 68 10.12 6.25 -3.93
CA LYS A 68 10.18 6.92 -5.23
C LYS A 68 9.35 8.21 -5.24
N ILE A 69 8.12 8.18 -4.72
CA ILE A 69 7.25 9.37 -4.70
C ILE A 69 7.81 10.42 -3.74
N CYS A 70 8.31 10.03 -2.56
CA CYS A 70 8.95 10.96 -1.64
C CYS A 70 10.20 11.62 -2.25
N ALA A 71 11.02 10.88 -3.00
CA ALA A 71 12.20 11.41 -3.68
C ALA A 71 11.85 12.41 -4.81
N GLU A 72 10.66 12.29 -5.39
CA GLU A 72 10.20 13.11 -6.52
C GLU A 72 9.06 14.08 -6.15
N PHE A 73 8.77 14.24 -4.86
CA PHE A 73 7.56 14.91 -4.38
C PHE A 73 7.41 16.34 -4.89
N ASP A 74 8.52 17.09 -4.88
CA ASP A 74 8.61 18.49 -5.33
C ASP A 74 8.54 18.65 -6.86
N LYS A 75 8.76 17.58 -7.64
CA LYS A 75 8.81 17.68 -9.12
C LYS A 75 7.45 17.99 -9.73
N LEU A 76 6.36 17.72 -9.03
CA LEU A 76 4.98 17.95 -9.50
C LEU A 76 4.41 19.31 -9.05
N LYS A 77 5.21 20.18 -8.43
CA LYS A 77 4.77 21.53 -8.04
C LYS A 77 4.31 22.34 -9.26
N GLY A 78 3.01 22.63 -9.31
CA GLY A 78 2.37 23.37 -10.40
C GLY A 78 1.76 22.50 -11.51
N ASP A 79 1.95 21.17 -11.49
CA ASP A 79 1.31 20.22 -12.42
C ASP A 79 0.11 19.53 -11.76
N GLN A 80 -1.07 20.13 -11.89
CA GLN A 80 -2.31 19.56 -11.35
C GLN A 80 -2.69 18.22 -11.98
N HIS A 81 -2.34 17.99 -13.25
CA HIS A 81 -2.68 16.73 -13.92
C HIS A 81 -1.80 15.59 -13.41
N GLY A 82 -0.48 15.82 -13.31
CA GLY A 82 0.46 14.89 -12.69
C GLY A 82 0.08 14.53 -11.26
N VAL A 83 -0.27 15.54 -10.43
CA VAL A 83 -0.74 15.31 -9.06
C VAL A 83 -1.99 14.43 -9.01
N ASN A 84 -2.98 14.67 -9.87
CA ASN A 84 -4.20 13.85 -9.88
C ASN A 84 -3.93 12.41 -10.31
N ASN A 85 -3.08 12.20 -11.33
CA ASN A 85 -2.70 10.86 -11.78
C ASN A 85 -1.95 10.09 -10.69
N GLU A 86 -1.02 10.72 -9.98
CA GLU A 86 -0.32 10.10 -8.86
C GLU A 86 -1.28 9.71 -7.74
N ARG A 87 -2.25 10.58 -7.39
CA ARG A 87 -3.27 10.27 -6.40
C ARG A 87 -4.14 9.08 -6.80
N GLU A 88 -4.54 8.98 -8.06
CA GLU A 88 -5.29 7.83 -8.56
C GLU A 88 -4.48 6.54 -8.52
N PHE A 89 -3.20 6.62 -8.90
CA PHE A 89 -2.25 5.52 -8.79
C PHE A 89 -2.07 5.06 -7.35
N LEU A 90 -1.83 5.97 -6.40
CA LEU A 90 -1.71 5.64 -4.98
C LEU A 90 -2.98 4.96 -4.43
N ARG A 91 -4.16 5.48 -4.80
CA ARG A 91 -5.44 4.85 -4.43
C ARG A 91 -5.62 3.46 -5.04
N TYR A 92 -5.10 3.25 -6.24
CA TYR A 92 -5.07 1.92 -6.85
C TYR A 92 -4.18 0.97 -6.05
N GLU A 93 -2.99 1.40 -5.65
CA GLU A 93 -2.07 0.59 -4.85
C GLU A 93 -2.63 0.24 -3.47
N ILE A 94 -3.36 1.15 -2.82
CA ILE A 94 -4.09 0.87 -1.57
C ILE A 94 -5.11 -0.26 -1.78
N ARG A 95 -5.96 -0.16 -2.81
CA ARG A 95 -6.93 -1.22 -3.13
C ARG A 95 -6.27 -2.54 -3.49
N HIS A 96 -5.11 -2.48 -4.15
CA HIS A 96 -4.34 -3.65 -4.48
C HIS A 96 -3.81 -4.34 -3.22
N CYS A 97 -3.36 -3.60 -2.20
CA CYS A 97 -3.05 -4.17 -0.89
C CYS A 97 -4.24 -4.91 -0.29
N ASP A 98 -5.43 -4.28 -0.25
CA ASP A 98 -6.64 -4.89 0.32
C ASP A 98 -7.02 -6.21 -0.37
N LEU A 99 -6.95 -6.23 -1.70
CA LEU A 99 -7.20 -7.44 -2.49
C LEU A 99 -6.19 -8.54 -2.13
N MET A 100 -4.91 -8.19 -2.11
CA MET A 100 -3.84 -9.15 -1.83
C MET A 100 -3.90 -9.70 -0.41
N PHE A 101 -4.24 -8.86 0.58
CA PHE A 101 -4.46 -9.31 1.95
C PHE A 101 -5.63 -10.28 2.04
N THR A 102 -6.72 -10.00 1.33
CA THR A 102 -7.88 -10.91 1.25
C THR A 102 -7.48 -12.26 0.66
N GLU A 103 -6.76 -12.27 -0.47
CA GLU A 103 -6.29 -13.50 -1.11
C GLU A 103 -5.33 -14.29 -0.23
N ILE A 104 -4.36 -13.62 0.39
CA ILE A 104 -3.38 -14.25 1.29
C ILE A 104 -4.10 -14.87 2.50
N HIS A 105 -5.06 -14.15 3.09
CA HIS A 105 -5.83 -14.65 4.22
C HIS A 105 -6.75 -15.81 3.83
N GLU A 106 -7.41 -15.75 2.67
CA GLU A 106 -8.23 -16.86 2.17
C GLU A 106 -7.38 -18.13 1.94
N SER A 107 -6.24 -18.01 1.26
CA SER A 107 -5.30 -19.11 1.05
C SER A 107 -4.74 -19.65 2.37
N PHE A 108 -4.50 -18.77 3.35
CA PHE A 108 -4.10 -19.17 4.69
C PHE A 108 -5.19 -20.02 5.37
N LEU A 109 -6.45 -19.55 5.37
CA LEU A 109 -7.58 -20.28 5.96
C LEU A 109 -7.81 -21.63 5.28
N LYS A 110 -7.74 -21.71 3.95
CA LYS A 110 -7.81 -22.97 3.20
C LYS A 110 -6.74 -23.94 3.67
N SER A 111 -5.50 -23.47 3.81
CA SER A 111 -4.41 -24.31 4.31
C SER A 111 -4.57 -24.70 5.78
N TYR A 112 -5.13 -23.83 6.61
CA TYR A 112 -5.30 -24.06 8.05
C TYR A 112 -6.44 -25.04 8.34
N LEU A 113 -7.49 -25.04 7.52
CA LEU A 113 -8.65 -25.92 7.63
C LEU A 113 -8.53 -27.21 6.80
N ASP A 114 -7.35 -27.47 6.22
CA ASP A 114 -7.08 -28.61 5.32
C ASP A 114 -8.08 -28.70 4.14
N MET A 115 -8.48 -27.55 3.59
CA MET A 115 -9.29 -27.45 2.38
C MET A 115 -8.41 -27.47 1.12
N GLU A 116 -9.04 -27.57 -0.06
CA GLU A 116 -8.37 -27.40 -1.35
C GLU A 116 -7.75 -25.99 -1.43
N TRP A 117 -6.45 -25.94 -1.76
CA TRP A 117 -5.61 -24.74 -1.68
C TRP A 117 -5.39 -24.11 -3.05
#